data_AF-A0A535BG04-F1
#
_entry.id   AF-A0A535BG04-F1
#
_cell.length_a   1.000
_cell.length_b   1.000
_cell.length_c   1.000
_cell.angle_alpha   90.00
_cell.angle_beta   90.00
_cell.angle_gamma   90.00
#
_symmetry.space_group_name_H-M   'P 1'
#
loop_
_entity.id
_entity.type
_entity.pdbx_description
1 polymer ?
#
loop_
_entity_poly.entity_id
_entity_poly.type
_entity_poly.pdbx_seq_one_letter_code
_entity_poly.pdbx_strand_id
1 'polypeptide(L)'
;MMGRSGKLETACRDFEEDLVLYYYGEGSGAERSRVESHVKACSRCSRFLDDLRKLLPQMARPEELPQSFWDNYYREMVGKLAVHRERSTWWRSFFAPMRVWVVPAFGTAAIAVLAVALVLGKGGWSFQPNRSQQNIPSEILTDAKQLEFFNSMDMLESLHVLETLDSTKTESRTSQSS
;
A
#
# COMPACT_ATOMS: atom_id res chain seq x y z
N MET A 1 -33.22 -33.23 3.42
CA MET A 1 -32.06 -33.17 4.33
C MET A 1 -31.43 -31.79 4.18
N MET A 2 -31.85 -30.83 5.01
CA MET A 2 -31.46 -29.43 4.90
C MET A 2 -30.00 -29.21 5.30
N GLY A 3 -29.35 -28.33 4.53
CA GLY A 3 -27.93 -28.01 4.58
C GLY A 3 -27.49 -27.48 5.93
N ARG A 4 -26.34 -27.99 6.36
CA ARG A 4 -25.55 -27.42 7.44
C ARG A 4 -25.04 -26.06 6.95
N SER A 5 -25.32 -25.00 7.72
CA SER A 5 -24.95 -23.61 7.44
C SER A 5 -23.58 -23.47 6.77
N GLY A 6 -23.49 -22.60 5.75
CA GLY A 6 -22.29 -22.27 4.98
C GLY A 6 -21.22 -21.52 5.79
N LYS A 7 -20.83 -22.05 6.94
CA LYS A 7 -19.72 -21.56 7.74
C LYS A 7 -18.56 -22.55 7.59
N LEU A 8 -17.47 -22.09 7.00
CA LEU A 8 -16.20 -22.83 6.96
C LEU A 8 -15.82 -23.22 8.39
N GLU A 9 -15.50 -24.50 8.61
CA GLU A 9 -14.86 -24.93 9.86
C GLU A 9 -13.52 -24.20 10.04
N THR A 10 -13.09 -24.02 11.29
CA THR A 10 -11.81 -23.32 11.54
C THR A 10 -10.64 -24.31 11.52
N ALA A 11 -9.67 -24.05 10.65
CA ALA A 11 -8.40 -24.79 10.61
C ALA A 11 -7.54 -24.54 11.86
N CYS A 12 -6.50 -25.35 12.03
CA CYS A 12 -5.41 -25.03 12.94
C CYS A 12 -4.62 -23.84 12.36
N ARG A 13 -4.33 -22.84 13.19
CA ARG A 13 -3.66 -21.59 12.77
C ARG A 13 -2.34 -21.84 12.04
N ASP A 14 -1.56 -22.81 12.50
CA ASP A 14 -0.24 -23.11 11.96
C ASP A 14 -0.28 -23.87 10.61
N PHE A 15 -1.47 -24.29 10.17
CA PHE A 15 -1.69 -25.04 8.92
C PHE A 15 -2.67 -24.35 7.98
N GLU A 16 -3.27 -23.22 8.37
CA GLU A 16 -4.32 -22.56 7.59
C GLU A 16 -3.82 -22.16 6.19
N GLU A 17 -2.67 -21.49 6.13
CA GLU A 17 -2.02 -21.09 4.87
C GLU A 17 -1.60 -22.32 4.04
N ASP A 18 -0.92 -23.27 4.67
CA ASP A 18 -0.47 -24.50 4.00
C ASP A 18 -1.62 -25.32 3.42
N LEU A 19 -2.80 -25.33 4.07
CA LEU A 19 -3.99 -26.03 3.60
C LEU A 19 -4.57 -25.36 2.34
N VAL A 20 -4.51 -24.03 2.26
CA VAL A 20 -4.93 -23.27 1.08
C VAL A 20 -3.95 -23.50 -0.08
N LEU A 21 -2.65 -23.42 0.17
CA LEU A 21 -1.62 -23.72 -0.83
C LEU A 21 -1.74 -25.16 -1.33
N TYR A 22 -1.93 -26.11 -0.42
CA TYR A 22 -2.16 -27.51 -0.75
C TYR A 22 -3.39 -27.70 -1.67
N TYR A 23 -4.49 -26.97 -1.43
CA TYR A 23 -5.68 -27.02 -2.28
C TYR A 23 -5.38 -26.58 -3.73
N TYR A 24 -4.63 -25.51 -3.91
CA TYR A 24 -4.23 -25.01 -5.23
C TYR A 24 -3.10 -25.83 -5.88
N GLY A 25 -2.56 -26.82 -5.17
CA GLY A 25 -1.41 -27.58 -5.66
C GLY A 25 -0.12 -26.76 -5.65
N GLU A 26 0.00 -25.84 -4.69
CA GLU A 26 1.19 -25.05 -4.43
C GLU A 26 1.97 -25.61 -3.23
N GLY A 27 3.25 -25.27 -3.12
CA GLY A 27 4.14 -25.72 -2.03
C GLY A 27 5.11 -26.85 -2.39
N SER A 28 6.17 -26.99 -1.61
CA SER A 28 7.20 -28.02 -1.78
C SER A 28 6.69 -29.43 -1.45
N GLY A 29 7.39 -30.48 -1.91
CA GLY A 29 7.01 -31.87 -1.59
C GLY A 29 7.03 -32.17 -0.07
N ALA A 30 7.91 -31.49 0.68
CA ALA A 30 7.99 -31.59 2.13
C ALA A 30 6.80 -30.92 2.82
N GLU A 31 6.39 -29.72 2.36
CA GLU A 31 5.19 -29.03 2.85
C GLU A 31 3.93 -29.87 2.62
N ARG A 32 3.76 -30.41 1.40
CA ARG A 32 2.63 -31.30 1.08
C ARG A 32 2.55 -32.50 1.99
N SER A 33 3.69 -33.19 2.20
CA SER A 33 3.74 -34.36 3.08
C SER A 33 3.38 -34.00 4.53
N ARG A 34 3.82 -32.82 5.00
CA ARG A 34 3.49 -32.28 6.32
C ARG A 34 1.99 -32.05 6.45
N VAL A 35 1.37 -31.38 5.48
CA VAL A 35 -0.09 -31.14 5.44
C VAL A 35 -0.85 -32.46 5.41
N GLU A 36 -0.46 -33.42 4.56
CA GLU A 36 -1.12 -34.72 4.46
C GLU A 36 -1.08 -35.51 5.77
N SER A 37 0.06 -35.48 6.46
CA SER A 37 0.19 -36.11 7.77
C SER A 37 -0.73 -35.44 8.80
N HIS A 38 -0.84 -34.12 8.77
CA HIS A 38 -1.70 -33.36 9.69
C HIS A 38 -3.17 -33.61 9.41
N VAL A 39 -3.60 -33.59 8.14
CA VAL A 39 -4.99 -33.82 7.74
C VAL A 39 -5.46 -35.23 8.13
N LYS A 40 -4.59 -36.23 8.06
CA LYS A 40 -4.89 -37.60 8.53
C LYS A 40 -5.11 -37.67 10.04
N ALA A 41 -4.41 -36.83 10.82
CA ALA A 41 -4.48 -36.81 12.28
C ALA A 41 -5.52 -35.83 12.85
N CYS A 42 -5.88 -34.77 12.10
CA CYS A 42 -6.70 -33.66 12.58
C CYS A 42 -8.03 -33.57 11.82
N SER A 43 -9.11 -33.96 12.49
CA SER A 43 -10.47 -33.92 11.92
C SER A 43 -10.96 -32.51 11.59
N ARG A 44 -10.50 -31.47 12.30
CA ARG A 44 -10.80 -30.06 11.99
C ARG A 44 -10.22 -29.64 10.64
N CYS A 45 -8.93 -29.89 10.42
CA CYS A 45 -8.25 -29.54 9.17
C CYS A 45 -8.75 -30.38 7.99
N SER A 46 -9.11 -31.65 8.23
CA SER A 46 -9.79 -32.46 7.21
C SER A 46 -11.13 -31.86 6.78
N ARG A 47 -11.97 -31.43 7.73
CA ARG A 47 -13.26 -30.79 7.41
C ARG A 47 -13.09 -29.45 6.72
N PHE A 48 -12.17 -28.61 7.19
CA PHE A 48 -11.86 -27.32 6.54
C PHE A 48 -11.47 -27.52 5.07
N LEU A 49 -10.60 -28.49 4.80
CA LEU A 49 -10.15 -28.79 3.45
C LEU A 49 -11.27 -29.37 2.58
N ASP A 50 -12.17 -30.17 3.15
CA ASP A 50 -13.37 -30.62 2.46
C ASP A 50 -14.36 -29.49 2.18
N ASP A 51 -14.47 -28.50 3.07
CA ASP A 51 -15.30 -27.32 2.84
C ASP A 51 -14.70 -26.43 1.75
N LEU A 52 -13.38 -26.21 1.73
CA LEU A 52 -12.68 -25.52 0.63
C LEU A 52 -12.96 -26.18 -0.72
N ARG A 53 -12.85 -27.52 -0.80
CA ARG A 53 -13.16 -28.29 -2.02
C ARG A 53 -14.61 -28.13 -2.49
N LYS A 54 -15.54 -27.90 -1.57
CA LYS A 54 -16.97 -27.70 -1.91
C LYS A 54 -17.27 -26.26 -2.29
N LEU A 55 -16.71 -25.29 -1.59
CA LEU A 55 -17.08 -23.88 -1.68
C LEU A 55 -16.35 -23.15 -2.81
N LEU A 56 -15.05 -23.38 -2.98
CA LEU A 56 -14.27 -22.64 -3.98
C LEU A 56 -14.73 -22.88 -5.42
N PRO A 57 -15.13 -24.09 -5.85
CA PRO A 57 -15.67 -24.30 -7.19
C PRO A 57 -17.04 -23.63 -7.43
N GLN A 58 -17.75 -23.22 -6.37
CA GLN A 58 -19.00 -22.49 -6.49
C GLN A 58 -18.79 -20.99 -6.70
N MET A 59 -17.56 -20.49 -6.51
CA MET A 59 -17.23 -19.12 -6.86
C MET A 59 -17.36 -18.92 -8.37
N ALA A 60 -17.76 -17.72 -8.78
CA ALA A 60 -18.00 -17.41 -10.18
C ALA A 60 -16.79 -17.83 -11.01
N ARG A 61 -17.03 -18.62 -12.06
CA ARG A 61 -16.00 -18.94 -13.03
C ARG A 61 -15.51 -17.63 -13.64
N PRO A 62 -14.19 -17.45 -13.81
CA PRO A 62 -13.69 -16.29 -14.53
C PRO A 62 -14.28 -16.33 -15.94
N GLU A 63 -15.14 -15.37 -16.23
CA GLU A 63 -15.64 -15.14 -17.58
C GLU A 63 -14.46 -14.59 -18.39
N GLU A 64 -14.13 -15.21 -19.51
CA GLU A 64 -13.13 -14.69 -20.42
C GLU A 64 -13.69 -13.45 -21.13
N LEU A 65 -13.43 -12.30 -20.54
CA LEU A 65 -13.84 -11.01 -21.11
C LEU A 65 -13.00 -10.70 -22.35
N PRO A 66 -13.61 -10.13 -23.42
CA PRO A 66 -12.89 -9.78 -24.64
C PRO A 66 -11.80 -8.74 -24.37
N GLN A 67 -10.71 -8.79 -25.14
CA GLN A 67 -9.56 -7.89 -24.98
C GLN A 67 -9.94 -6.40 -24.97
N SER A 68 -10.94 -6.02 -25.77
CA SER A 68 -11.43 -4.64 -25.83
C SER A 68 -12.02 -4.14 -24.50
N PHE A 69 -12.56 -5.02 -23.65
CA PHE A 69 -12.99 -4.67 -22.30
C PHE A 69 -11.80 -4.23 -21.45
N TRP A 70 -10.71 -5.00 -21.48
CA TRP A 70 -9.49 -4.70 -20.73
C TRP A 70 -8.81 -3.42 -21.22
N ASP A 71 -8.75 -3.20 -22.54
CA ASP A 71 -8.20 -1.98 -23.13
C ASP A 71 -8.98 -0.74 -22.68
N ASN A 72 -10.31 -0.83 -22.66
CA ASN A 72 -11.18 0.25 -22.22
C ASN A 72 -11.05 0.50 -20.71
N TYR A 73 -11.05 -0.56 -19.91
CA TYR A 73 -10.85 -0.48 -18.46
C TYR A 73 -9.52 0.19 -18.12
N TYR A 74 -8.43 -0.27 -18.76
CA TYR A 74 -7.09 0.30 -18.55
C TYR A 74 -7.05 1.78 -18.93
N ARG A 75 -7.61 2.15 -20.10
CA ARG A 75 -7.68 3.55 -20.55
C ARG A 75 -8.44 4.43 -19.56
N GLU A 76 -9.59 3.97 -19.09
CA GLU A 76 -10.39 4.71 -18.12
C GLU A 76 -9.64 4.89 -16.79
N MET A 77 -9.00 3.82 -16.30
CA MET A 77 -8.26 3.84 -15.05
C MET A 77 -7.05 4.79 -15.14
N VAL A 78 -6.25 4.68 -16.20
CA VAL A 78 -5.11 5.59 -16.46
C VAL A 78 -5.58 7.03 -16.64
N GLY A 79 -6.70 7.25 -17.35
CA GLY A 79 -7.30 8.57 -17.52
C GLY A 79 -7.67 9.23 -16.18
N LYS A 80 -8.32 8.48 -15.29
CA LYS A 80 -8.65 8.95 -13.93
C LYS A 80 -7.40 9.29 -13.11
N LEU A 81 -6.36 8.48 -13.21
CA LEU A 81 -5.08 8.74 -12.53
C LEU A 81 -4.36 9.98 -13.09
N ALA A 82 -4.36 10.17 -14.42
CA ALA A 82 -3.73 11.31 -15.07
C ALA A 82 -4.35 12.63 -14.62
N VAL A 83 -5.69 12.70 -14.53
CA VAL A 83 -6.40 13.90 -14.06
C VAL A 83 -6.02 14.26 -12.61
N HIS A 84 -5.86 13.26 -11.74
CA HIS A 84 -5.41 13.50 -10.37
C HIS A 84 -3.95 13.99 -10.29
N ARG A 85 -3.06 13.42 -11.12
CA ARG A 85 -1.64 13.82 -11.19
C ARG A 85 -1.48 15.23 -11.77
N GLU A 86 -2.26 15.56 -12.79
CA GLU A 86 -2.25 16.88 -13.41
C GLU A 86 -2.78 17.95 -12.47
N ARG A 87 -3.84 17.67 -11.70
CA ARG A 87 -4.33 18.58 -10.66
C ARG A 87 -3.27 18.82 -9.57
N SER A 88 -2.62 17.77 -9.06
CA SER A 88 -1.54 17.94 -8.07
C SER A 88 -0.36 18.78 -8.62
N THR A 89 0.03 18.52 -9.87
CA THR A 89 1.12 19.23 -10.54
C THR A 89 0.76 20.69 -10.82
N TRP A 90 -0.48 20.97 -11.25
CA TRP A 90 -0.97 22.32 -11.51
C TRP A 90 -1.06 23.15 -10.23
N TRP A 91 -1.62 22.60 -9.13
CA TRP A 91 -1.64 23.27 -7.83
C TRP A 91 -0.20 23.51 -7.33
N ARG A 92 0.70 22.52 -7.39
CA ARG A 92 2.11 22.71 -7.01
C ARG A 92 2.81 23.77 -7.86
N SER A 93 2.58 23.82 -9.18
CA SER A 93 3.18 24.79 -10.09
C SER A 93 2.64 26.21 -9.83
N PHE A 94 1.34 26.35 -9.55
CA PHE A 94 0.72 27.63 -9.24
C PHE A 94 1.21 28.21 -7.89
N PHE A 95 1.41 27.36 -6.88
CA PHE A 95 1.91 27.79 -5.57
C PHE A 95 3.45 27.78 -5.46
N ALA A 96 4.19 27.21 -6.43
CA ALA A 96 5.65 27.22 -6.45
C ALA A 96 6.27 28.62 -6.47
N PRO A 97 5.89 29.57 -7.36
CA PRO A 97 6.44 30.92 -7.34
C PRO A 97 6.04 31.67 -6.05
N MET A 98 4.85 31.41 -5.52
CA MET A 98 4.39 32.01 -4.26
C MET A 98 5.17 31.49 -3.06
N ARG A 99 5.56 30.21 -3.02
CA ARG A 99 6.41 29.65 -1.95
C ARG A 99 7.83 30.23 -1.99
N VAL A 100 8.40 30.45 -3.17
CA VAL A 100 9.75 31.06 -3.32
C VAL A 100 9.75 32.53 -2.88
N TRP A 101 8.64 33.25 -3.04
CA TRP A 101 8.56 34.67 -2.72
C TRP A 101 8.09 34.97 -1.27
N VAL A 102 7.27 34.11 -0.68
CA VAL A 102 6.69 34.33 0.66
C VAL A 102 7.58 33.77 1.79
N VAL A 103 8.41 32.75 1.51
CA VAL A 103 9.33 32.15 2.51
C VAL A 103 10.42 33.12 3.02
N PRO A 104 11.06 33.97 2.19
CA PRO A 104 12.11 34.86 2.68
C PRO A 104 11.60 35.96 3.63
N ALA A 105 10.38 36.46 3.39
CA ALA A 105 9.81 37.58 4.15
C ALA A 105 9.05 37.15 5.41
N PHE A 106 8.29 36.06 5.37
CA PHE A 106 7.52 35.59 6.54
C PHE A 106 8.31 34.61 7.43
N GLY A 107 9.24 33.84 6.88
CA GLY A 107 10.04 32.89 7.67
C GLY A 107 10.96 33.60 8.67
N THR A 108 11.55 34.72 8.26
CA THR A 108 12.43 35.54 9.11
C THR A 108 11.66 36.25 10.21
N ALA A 109 10.48 36.80 9.90
CA ALA A 109 9.61 37.45 10.89
C ALA A 109 9.09 36.44 11.94
N ALA A 110 8.68 35.24 11.53
CA ALA A 110 8.20 34.21 12.47
C ALA A 110 9.31 33.73 13.42
N ILE A 111 10.53 33.51 12.90
CA ILE A 111 11.71 33.14 13.71
C ILE A 111 12.08 34.29 14.66
N ALA A 112 12.04 35.54 14.21
CA ALA A 112 12.31 36.71 15.04
C ALA A 112 11.27 36.85 16.16
N VAL A 113 9.98 36.69 15.86
CA VAL A 113 8.91 36.70 16.87
C VAL A 113 9.07 35.56 17.86
N LEU A 114 9.40 34.35 17.41
CA LEU A 114 9.70 33.20 18.30
C LEU A 114 10.91 33.47 19.19
N ALA A 115 11.98 34.03 18.64
CA ALA A 115 13.19 34.37 19.40
C ALA A 115 12.91 35.46 20.43
N VAL A 116 12.17 36.51 20.05
CA VAL A 116 11.73 37.59 20.95
C VAL A 116 10.80 37.05 22.04
N ALA A 117 9.85 36.17 21.69
CA ALA A 117 8.98 35.51 22.65
C ALA A 117 9.73 34.58 23.61
N LEU A 118 10.78 33.88 23.16
CA LEU A 118 11.64 33.05 24.02
C LEU A 118 12.52 33.89 24.97
N VAL A 119 13.05 35.01 24.47
CA VAL A 119 13.90 35.91 25.25
C VAL A 119 13.09 36.70 26.28
N LEU A 120 11.91 37.20 25.90
CA LEU A 120 10.98 37.90 26.81
C LEU A 120 10.15 36.94 27.68
N GLY A 121 9.91 35.72 27.21
CA GLY A 121 9.13 34.67 27.90
C GLY A 121 9.88 33.97 29.03
N LYS A 122 11.16 34.28 29.23
CA LYS A 122 12.01 33.85 30.36
C LYS A 122 11.63 34.57 31.66
N GLY A 123 10.33 34.66 31.95
CA GLY A 123 9.78 35.34 33.11
C GLY A 123 8.49 34.73 33.68
N GLY A 124 7.92 33.65 33.12
CA GLY A 124 6.71 33.08 33.74
C GLY A 124 6.00 31.92 33.06
N TRP A 125 6.62 31.22 32.10
CA TRP A 125 5.96 30.05 31.49
C TRP A 125 6.26 28.80 32.31
N SER A 126 5.58 28.67 33.45
CA SER A 126 5.39 27.37 34.08
C SER A 126 4.43 26.56 33.20
N PHE A 127 4.96 26.03 32.11
CA PHE A 127 4.31 24.96 31.35
C PHE A 127 4.25 23.76 32.29
N GLN A 128 3.14 23.61 33.03
CA GLN A 128 2.71 22.31 33.50
C GLN A 128 2.18 21.58 32.27
N PRO A 129 2.87 20.55 31.74
CA PRO A 129 2.23 19.66 30.79
C PRO A 129 1.11 18.98 31.58
N ASN A 130 -0.12 19.43 31.37
CA ASN A 130 -1.29 18.71 31.83
C ASN A 130 -1.20 17.33 31.19
N ARG A 131 -0.86 16.34 32.00
CA ARG A 131 -0.81 14.92 31.64
C ARG A 131 -2.24 14.42 31.51
N SER A 132 -3.03 15.05 30.64
CA SER A 132 -4.26 14.48 30.14
C SER A 132 -3.86 13.46 29.10
N GLN A 133 -3.69 12.23 29.59
CA GLN A 133 -3.74 10.99 28.83
C GLN A 133 -5.02 10.98 27.98
N GLN A 134 -4.98 11.62 26.82
CA GLN A 134 -5.98 11.43 25.80
C GLN A 134 -5.53 10.23 24.98
N ASN A 135 -6.28 9.14 25.13
CA ASN A 135 -6.31 8.02 24.20
C ASN A 135 -6.14 8.56 22.77
N ILE A 136 -4.95 8.34 22.19
CA ILE A 136 -4.78 8.49 20.75
C ILE A 136 -5.68 7.39 20.16
N PRO A 137 -6.74 7.73 19.42
CA PRO A 137 -7.60 6.73 18.80
C PRO A 137 -6.74 5.86 17.91
N SER A 138 -6.86 4.53 18.04
CA SER A 138 -6.14 3.56 17.22
C SER A 138 -6.42 3.71 15.71
N GLU A 139 -7.38 4.53 15.32
CA GLU A 139 -7.60 4.92 13.92
C GLU A 139 -6.42 5.71 13.33
N ILE A 140 -5.76 6.60 14.08
CA ILE A 140 -4.60 7.39 13.58
C ILE A 140 -3.36 6.49 13.40
N LEU A 141 -3.26 5.38 14.14
CA LEU A 141 -2.18 4.39 13.97
C LEU A 141 -2.33 3.57 12.67
N THR A 142 -3.53 3.55 12.08
CA THR A 142 -3.78 2.86 10.80
C THR A 142 -3.22 3.66 9.62
N ASP A 143 -3.15 4.99 9.76
CA ASP A 143 -2.60 5.92 8.78
C ASP A 143 -1.07 5.79 8.65
N ALA A 144 -0.38 5.44 9.74
CA ALA A 144 1.07 5.22 9.73
C ALA A 144 1.51 4.04 8.84
N LYS A 145 0.72 2.95 8.80
CA LYS A 145 0.98 1.84 7.86
C LYS A 145 0.68 2.22 6.41
N GLN A 146 -0.28 3.10 6.18
CA GLN A 146 -0.59 3.60 4.85
C GLN A 146 0.53 4.50 4.30
N LEU A 147 1.19 5.28 5.17
CA LEU A 147 2.38 6.07 4.84
C LEU A 147 3.59 5.22 4.41
N GLU A 148 3.82 4.06 5.02
CA GLU A 148 4.90 3.13 4.61
C GLU A 148 4.64 2.50 3.22
N PHE A 149 3.37 2.25 2.88
CA PHE A 149 2.97 1.79 1.56
C PHE A 149 3.21 2.86 0.47
N PHE A 150 2.92 4.14 0.75
CA PHE A 150 3.23 5.22 -0.19
C PHE A 150 4.73 5.42 -0.41
N ASN A 151 5.55 5.20 0.62
CA ASN A 151 7.01 5.30 0.53
C ASN A 151 7.62 4.18 -0.33
N SER A 152 6.99 3.01 -0.38
CA SER A 152 7.41 1.89 -1.24
C SER A 152 6.96 2.06 -2.70
N MET A 153 5.93 2.87 -2.97
CA MET A 153 5.57 3.27 -4.34
C MET A 153 6.54 4.28 -4.96
N ASP A 154 7.21 5.11 -4.16
CA ASP A 154 8.22 6.10 -4.63
C ASP A 154 9.46 5.41 -5.24
N MET A 155 9.77 4.18 -4.79
CA MET A 155 10.85 3.37 -5.35
C MET A 155 10.60 2.95 -6.80
N LEU A 156 9.33 2.82 -7.23
CA LEU A 156 8.99 2.45 -8.61
C LEU A 156 9.16 3.63 -9.60
N GLU A 157 9.07 4.88 -9.13
CA GLU A 157 9.35 6.07 -9.96
C GLU A 157 10.85 6.19 -10.29
N SER A 158 11.73 5.68 -9.41
CA SER A 158 13.17 5.66 -9.64
C SER A 158 13.62 4.75 -10.80
N LEU A 159 12.85 3.69 -11.11
CA LEU A 159 13.13 2.80 -12.25
C LEU A 159 12.84 3.47 -13.60
N HIS A 160 11.78 4.27 -13.70
CA HIS A 160 11.46 5.03 -14.92
C HIS A 160 12.52 6.11 -15.21
N VAL A 161 13.07 6.73 -14.17
CA VAL A 161 14.17 7.71 -14.32
C VAL A 161 15.44 7.03 -14.86
N LEU A 162 15.75 5.81 -14.42
CA LEU A 162 16.91 5.05 -14.92
C LEU A 162 16.74 4.63 -16.39
N GLU A 163 15.53 4.29 -16.83
CA GLU A 163 15.24 3.96 -18.25
C GLU A 163 15.40 5.17 -19.19
N THR A 164 14.97 6.35 -18.75
CA THR A 164 15.16 7.59 -19.52
C THR A 164 16.64 8.01 -19.63
N LEU A 165 17.44 7.72 -18.59
CA LEU A 165 18.88 7.97 -18.58
C LEU A 165 19.65 6.98 -19.49
N ASP A 166 19.19 5.74 -19.61
CA ASP A 166 19.81 4.76 -20.51
C ASP A 166 19.49 5.05 -21.98
N SER A 167 18.26 5.50 -22.26
CA SER A 167 17.83 5.92 -23.60
C SER A 167 18.64 7.14 -24.11
N THR A 168 18.82 8.15 -23.26
CA THR A 168 19.62 9.35 -23.60
C THR A 168 21.12 9.06 -23.74
N LYS A 169 21.65 8.13 -22.94
CA LYS A 169 23.04 7.68 -23.07
C LYS A 169 23.27 6.92 -24.38
N THR A 170 22.28 6.18 -24.85
CA THR A 170 22.37 5.39 -26.09
C THR A 170 22.32 6.27 -27.34
N GLU A 171 21.48 7.30 -27.38
CA GLU A 171 21.44 8.28 -28.49
C GLU A 171 22.72 9.12 -28.60
N SER A 172 23.34 9.46 -27.46
CA SER A 172 24.59 10.25 -27.44
C SER A 172 25.79 9.51 -28.04
N ARG A 173 25.81 8.17 -27.99
CA ARG A 173 26.88 7.34 -28.59
C ARG A 173 26.75 7.20 -30.10
N THR A 174 25.53 7.16 -30.63
CA THR A 174 25.30 7.00 -32.08
C THR A 174 25.55 8.29 -32.86
N SER A 175 25.45 9.45 -32.18
CA SER A 175 25.64 10.77 -32.81
C SER A 175 27.11 11.22 -32.92
N GLN A 176 28.05 10.48 -32.31
CA GLN A 176 29.49 10.79 -32.37
C GLN A 176 30.29 9.88 -33.33
N SER A 177 29.62 8.97 -34.05
CA SER A 177 30.28 8.06 -35.03
C SER A 177 29.92 8.36 -36.49
N SER A 178 29.66 9.61 -36.85
CA SER A 178 29.51 10.07 -38.25
C SER A 178 30.44 11.25 -38.52
#